data_AF-A0A7Y4E1F6-F1
#
_entry.id   AF-A0A7Y4E1F6-F1
#
_cell.length_a   1.000
_cell.length_b   1.000
_cell.length_c   1.000
_cell.angle_alpha   90.00
_cell.angle_beta   90.00
_cell.angle_gamma   90.00
#
_symmetry.space_group_name_H-M   'P 1'
#
loop_
_entity.id
_entity.type
_entity.pdbx_description
1 polymer ?
#
loop_
_entity_poly.entity_id
_entity_poly.type
_entity_poly.pdbx_seq_one_letter_code
_entity_poly.pdbx_strand_id
1 'polypeptide(L)'
;MKTTLTTLGLALVMASTANAANWGYEGEHGPENWGEFASECAKGQNQSPINIESATEAKLEKLDFDYEGKAISLLNNGHTLQTSLEGQNTLTISGKEFTLKQFHFHTPSENHVDGKEYPLEAHFVHVDKVGHLAVVAVFFKLGDANPDLAKLLANIPTKDQDVAIKVPLDADALIPSDKDYYRFNGSLTTPPCSEGVRWLVIKETQTISPEQVKEFAKAMGQNNRPIQPLNARMILAQQ
;
A
#
# COMPACT_ATOMS: atom_id res chain seq x y z
N MET A 1 -31.02 0.70 28.91
CA MET A 1 -29.97 -0.06 28.20
C MET A 1 -29.24 0.93 27.31
N LYS A 2 -28.05 1.39 27.74
CA LYS A 2 -27.19 2.26 26.92
C LYS A 2 -26.13 1.35 26.31
N THR A 3 -26.18 1.19 25.00
CA THR A 3 -25.15 0.52 24.19
C THR A 3 -23.90 1.36 24.21
N THR A 4 -22.88 0.89 24.93
CA THR A 4 -21.54 1.49 24.94
C THR A 4 -20.86 1.09 23.63
N LEU A 5 -20.70 2.03 22.70
CA LEU A 5 -19.76 1.88 21.58
C LEU A 5 -18.36 1.87 22.18
N THR A 6 -17.73 0.70 22.25
CA THR A 6 -16.28 0.58 22.43
C THR A 6 -15.62 0.90 21.09
N THR A 7 -15.30 2.18 20.87
CA THR A 7 -14.29 2.59 19.90
C THR A 7 -12.95 2.02 20.35
N LEU A 8 -12.60 0.85 19.82
CA LEU A 8 -11.25 0.30 19.96
C LEU A 8 -10.35 1.11 19.02
N GLY A 9 -9.88 2.27 19.51
CA GLY A 9 -8.81 3.01 18.85
C GLY A 9 -7.61 2.08 18.77
N LEU A 10 -7.28 1.62 17.56
CA LEU A 10 -6.03 0.94 17.30
C LEU A 10 -4.95 1.98 17.52
N ALA A 11 -4.35 1.95 18.72
CA ALA A 11 -3.12 2.66 18.95
C ALA A 11 -2.15 2.19 17.87
N LEU A 12 -1.82 3.09 16.94
CA LEU A 12 -0.56 3.04 16.21
C LEU A 12 0.47 2.53 17.20
N VAL A 13 1.24 1.51 16.80
CA VAL A 13 2.53 1.25 17.44
C VAL A 13 3.16 2.62 17.62
N MET A 14 3.28 3.07 18.87
CA MET A 14 3.78 4.39 19.16
C MET A 14 5.20 4.42 18.64
N ALA A 15 5.38 4.90 17.41
CA ALA A 15 6.52 5.72 17.10
C ALA A 15 6.59 6.72 18.26
N SER A 16 7.73 6.74 18.94
CA SER A 16 8.09 7.80 19.85
C SER A 16 7.49 9.11 19.34
N THR A 17 6.75 9.77 20.20
CA THR A 17 5.90 10.96 19.95
C THR A 17 6.65 12.18 19.39
N ALA A 18 7.88 12.01 18.92
CA ALA A 18 8.72 12.99 18.26
C ALA A 18 8.81 12.83 16.72
N ASN A 19 8.42 11.68 16.13
CA ASN A 19 8.77 11.36 14.74
C ASN A 19 7.67 11.49 13.67
N ALA A 20 6.41 11.75 14.04
CA ALA A 20 5.34 11.94 13.04
C ALA A 20 5.43 13.29 12.30
N ALA A 21 6.27 14.23 12.76
CA ALA A 21 6.30 15.61 12.27
C ALA A 21 7.38 15.92 11.22
N ASN A 22 8.32 15.01 10.90
CA ASN A 22 9.59 15.38 10.27
C ASN A 22 10.00 14.58 9.02
N TRP A 23 9.09 13.87 8.36
CA TRP A 23 9.42 13.18 7.11
C TRP A 23 8.52 13.61 5.96
N GLY A 24 9.05 13.54 4.75
CA GLY A 24 8.35 13.82 3.50
C GLY A 24 9.06 13.14 2.35
N TYR A 25 8.70 13.50 1.12
CA TYR A 25 9.29 12.91 -0.08
C TYR A 25 10.29 13.84 -0.78
N GLU A 26 10.49 15.06 -0.27
CA GLU A 26 11.33 16.08 -0.89
C GLU A 26 12.19 16.82 0.15
N GLY A 27 13.33 17.36 -0.32
CA GLY A 27 14.19 18.25 0.46
C GLY A 27 14.84 17.59 1.68
N GLU A 28 15.09 18.38 2.72
CA GLU A 28 15.77 17.92 3.96
C GLU A 28 15.01 16.78 4.68
N HIS A 29 13.73 16.59 4.36
CA HIS A 29 12.88 15.53 4.94
C HIS A 29 12.66 14.35 3.99
N GLY A 30 13.32 14.35 2.83
CA GLY A 30 13.19 13.33 1.78
C GLY A 30 13.77 11.95 2.14
N PRO A 31 13.50 10.92 1.31
CA PRO A 31 13.86 9.53 1.59
C PRO A 31 15.33 9.26 1.88
N GLU A 32 16.24 10.06 1.31
CA GLU A 32 17.68 9.99 1.54
C GLU A 32 18.08 10.33 2.98
N ASN A 33 17.25 11.10 3.70
CA ASN A 33 17.52 11.55 5.07
C ASN A 33 16.70 10.76 6.12
N TRP A 34 15.80 9.86 5.71
CA TRP A 34 14.97 9.10 6.66
C TRP A 34 15.77 8.26 7.65
N GLY A 35 16.98 7.85 7.27
CA GLY A 35 17.91 7.11 8.12
C GLY A 35 18.31 7.82 9.43
N GLU A 36 18.20 9.15 9.47
CA GLU A 36 18.58 9.96 10.64
C GLU A 36 17.66 9.72 11.85
N PHE A 37 16.37 9.48 11.60
CA PHE A 37 15.36 9.25 12.63
C PHE A 37 14.75 7.84 12.59
N ALA A 38 14.94 7.11 11.48
CA ALA A 38 14.51 5.74 11.29
C ALA A 38 15.67 4.91 10.70
N SER A 39 16.55 4.41 11.57
CA SER A 39 17.82 3.78 11.16
C SER A 39 17.68 2.61 10.17
N GLU A 40 16.55 1.89 10.20
CA GLU A 40 16.28 0.77 9.30
C GLU A 40 16.07 1.23 7.85
N CYS A 41 15.57 2.46 7.64
CA CYS A 41 15.46 3.05 6.30
C CYS A 41 16.82 3.20 5.59
N ALA A 42 17.92 3.33 6.34
CA ALA A 42 19.27 3.46 5.77
C ALA A 42 20.14 2.21 5.91
N LYS A 43 19.91 1.39 6.96
CA LYS A 43 20.74 0.21 7.26
C LYS A 43 20.11 -1.11 6.83
N GLY A 44 18.80 -1.11 6.55
CA GLY A 44 18.08 -2.29 6.11
C GLY A 44 18.62 -2.80 4.77
N GLN A 45 18.68 -4.13 4.64
CA GLN A 45 19.18 -4.81 3.45
C GLN A 45 18.09 -5.56 2.68
N ASN A 46 16.85 -5.56 3.19
CA ASN A 46 15.67 -6.13 2.57
C ASN A 46 14.60 -5.05 2.38
N GLN A 47 15.00 -3.86 1.96
CA GLN A 47 14.11 -2.71 1.84
C GLN A 47 13.21 -2.80 0.59
N SER A 48 12.03 -2.20 0.69
CA SER A 48 11.09 -1.94 -0.40
C SER A 48 11.04 -0.44 -0.71
N PRO A 49 10.67 -0.03 -1.93
CA PRO A 49 10.27 -0.86 -3.08
C PRO A 49 11.47 -1.45 -3.85
N ILE A 50 11.21 -2.32 -4.84
CA ILE A 50 12.25 -2.91 -5.70
C ILE A 50 11.89 -2.83 -7.19
N ASN A 51 12.90 -2.96 -8.05
CA ASN A 51 12.71 -3.23 -9.47
C ASN A 51 12.66 -4.75 -9.70
N ILE A 52 11.53 -5.24 -10.22
CA ILE A 52 11.31 -6.65 -10.53
C ILE A 52 11.82 -6.92 -11.96
N GLU A 53 13.11 -7.22 -12.09
CA GLU A 53 13.76 -7.51 -13.40
C GLU A 53 13.79 -9.00 -13.74
N SER A 54 13.78 -9.86 -12.72
CA SER A 54 13.76 -11.30 -12.90
C SER A 54 13.07 -11.95 -11.70
N ALA A 55 12.38 -13.04 -11.96
CA ALA A 55 11.75 -13.83 -10.93
C ALA A 55 12.03 -15.32 -11.15
N THR A 56 12.31 -16.01 -10.06
CA THR A 56 12.44 -17.46 -10.05
C THR A 56 11.04 -18.06 -10.06
N GLU A 57 10.76 -18.92 -11.04
CA GLU A 57 9.52 -19.69 -11.07
C GLU A 57 9.39 -20.56 -9.83
N ALA A 58 8.24 -20.49 -9.19
CA ALA A 58 7.91 -21.28 -8.03
C ALA A 58 6.43 -21.67 -8.07
N LYS A 59 6.12 -22.81 -7.43
CA LYS A 59 4.74 -23.17 -7.15
C LYS A 59 4.25 -22.35 -5.97
N LEU A 60 3.75 -21.14 -6.27
CA LEU A 60 3.10 -20.31 -5.27
C LEU A 60 1.66 -20.80 -5.07
N GLU A 61 1.14 -20.58 -3.87
CA GLU A 61 -0.26 -20.83 -3.57
C GLU A 61 -1.10 -19.68 -4.13
N LYS A 62 -2.32 -19.97 -4.58
CA LYS A 62 -3.24 -18.90 -4.96
C LYS A 62 -3.57 -18.05 -3.73
N LEU A 63 -3.58 -16.73 -3.92
CA LEU A 63 -4.02 -15.81 -2.90
C LEU A 63 -5.53 -15.97 -2.67
N ASP A 64 -5.90 -16.23 -1.43
CA ASP A 64 -7.28 -16.41 -1.00
C ASP A 64 -7.75 -15.15 -0.27
N PHE A 65 -8.59 -14.38 -0.96
CA PHE A 65 -9.14 -13.12 -0.47
C PHE A 65 -10.59 -13.37 -0.04
N ASP A 66 -10.87 -13.16 1.24
CA ASP A 66 -12.21 -13.18 1.82
C ASP A 66 -12.55 -11.78 2.33
N TYR A 67 -12.98 -10.94 1.39
CA TYR A 67 -13.29 -9.54 1.61
C TYR A 67 -14.80 -9.33 1.50
N GLU A 68 -15.45 -9.16 2.64
CA GLU A 68 -16.89 -8.88 2.74
C GLU A 68 -17.17 -7.41 3.09
N GLY A 69 -16.11 -6.64 3.28
CA GLY A 69 -16.15 -5.28 3.78
C GLY A 69 -16.12 -4.19 2.71
N LYS A 70 -16.11 -2.95 3.20
CA LYS A 70 -16.14 -1.75 2.36
C LYS A 70 -15.18 -0.69 2.89
N ALA A 71 -14.55 0.05 1.99
CA ALA A 71 -13.94 1.33 2.31
C ALA A 71 -15.03 2.39 2.52
N ILE A 72 -15.01 3.03 3.69
CA ILE A 72 -16.05 3.93 4.16
C ILE A 72 -15.60 5.40 4.25
N SER A 73 -14.30 5.63 4.39
CA SER A 73 -13.73 6.97 4.47
C SER A 73 -12.38 7.03 3.76
N LEU A 74 -11.99 8.24 3.39
CA LEU A 74 -10.73 8.57 2.76
C LEU A 74 -10.05 9.66 3.59
N LEU A 75 -8.85 9.36 4.06
CA LEU A 75 -7.98 10.26 4.82
C LEU A 75 -6.86 10.74 3.90
N ASN A 76 -6.61 12.05 3.85
CA ASN A 76 -5.35 12.59 3.36
C ASN A 76 -4.47 12.90 4.57
N ASN A 77 -3.48 12.06 4.85
CA ASN A 77 -2.60 12.23 6.00
C ASN A 77 -1.36 13.10 5.70
N GLY A 78 -1.37 13.82 4.56
CA GLY A 78 -0.24 14.61 4.10
C GLY A 78 0.85 13.83 3.36
N HIS A 79 0.76 12.50 3.32
CA HIS A 79 1.70 11.61 2.62
C HIS A 79 1.01 10.77 1.55
N THR A 80 -0.25 10.41 1.75
CA THR A 80 -1.06 9.60 0.84
C THR A 80 -2.54 9.84 1.07
N LEU A 81 -3.37 9.41 0.12
CA LEU A 81 -4.76 9.09 0.36
C LEU A 81 -4.86 7.66 0.91
N GLN A 82 -5.47 7.49 2.08
CA GLN A 82 -5.59 6.21 2.79
C GLN A 82 -7.06 5.94 3.13
N THR A 83 -7.54 4.72 2.90
CA THR A 83 -8.91 4.35 3.23
C THR A 83 -9.06 3.81 4.65
N SER A 84 -10.19 4.10 5.29
CA SER A 84 -10.69 3.32 6.43
C SER A 84 -11.70 2.28 5.94
N LEU A 85 -11.63 1.06 6.50
CA LEU A 85 -12.53 -0.03 6.13
C LEU A 85 -13.44 -0.48 7.28
N GLU A 86 -14.61 -1.00 6.90
CA GLU A 86 -15.50 -1.77 7.76
C GLU A 86 -15.66 -3.20 7.21
N GLY A 87 -16.21 -4.11 8.03
CA GLY A 87 -16.45 -5.50 7.66
C GLY A 87 -15.25 -6.43 7.90
N GLN A 88 -15.44 -7.70 7.55
CA GLN A 88 -14.38 -8.72 7.63
C GLN A 88 -13.66 -8.78 6.29
N ASN A 89 -12.34 -8.58 6.33
CA ASN A 89 -11.50 -8.54 5.14
C ASN A 89 -10.20 -9.27 5.47
N THR A 90 -10.06 -10.50 5.01
CA THR A 90 -8.90 -11.35 5.30
C THR A 90 -8.24 -11.85 4.02
N LEU A 91 -6.92 -11.96 4.08
CA LEU A 91 -6.08 -12.58 3.08
C LEU A 91 -5.40 -13.79 3.74
N THR A 92 -5.54 -14.97 3.16
CA THR A 92 -4.85 -16.17 3.64
C THR A 92 -3.58 -16.42 2.83
N ILE A 93 -2.43 -16.50 3.52
CA ILE A 93 -1.13 -16.79 2.93
C ILE A 93 -0.52 -17.97 3.67
N SER A 94 -0.35 -19.12 3.00
CA SER A 94 0.26 -20.31 3.59
C SER A 94 -0.37 -20.72 4.93
N GLY A 95 -1.71 -20.75 4.94
CA GLY A 95 -2.53 -21.12 6.09
C GLY A 95 -2.59 -20.08 7.21
N LYS A 96 -2.06 -18.87 7.00
CA LYS A 96 -2.13 -17.76 7.97
C LYS A 96 -3.03 -16.65 7.47
N GLU A 97 -3.95 -16.22 8.33
CA GLU A 97 -4.86 -15.10 8.07
C GLU A 97 -4.17 -13.76 8.36
N PHE A 98 -4.28 -12.83 7.41
CA PHE A 98 -3.89 -11.44 7.54
C PHE A 98 -5.12 -10.57 7.33
N THR A 99 -5.52 -9.80 8.34
CA THR A 99 -6.65 -8.87 8.23
C THR A 99 -6.22 -7.60 7.52
N LEU A 100 -6.95 -7.20 6.47
CA LEU A 100 -6.77 -5.91 5.79
C LEU A 100 -7.07 -4.77 6.77
N LYS A 101 -6.17 -3.79 6.86
CA LYS A 101 -6.30 -2.63 7.76
C LYS A 101 -6.60 -1.34 7.02
N GLN A 102 -5.98 -1.17 5.86
CA GLN A 102 -6.14 -0.01 4.99
C GLN A 102 -5.64 -0.38 3.60
N PHE A 103 -6.07 0.38 2.60
CA PHE A 103 -5.26 0.55 1.41
C PHE A 103 -5.00 2.03 1.12
N HIS A 104 -3.89 2.31 0.45
CA HIS A 104 -3.42 3.65 0.13
C HIS A 104 -2.69 3.67 -1.21
N PHE A 105 -2.24 4.84 -1.66
CA PHE A 105 -1.84 5.08 -3.04
C PHE A 105 -0.52 5.83 -3.17
N HIS A 106 0.23 5.48 -4.20
CA HIS A 106 1.45 6.17 -4.61
C HIS A 106 1.35 6.66 -6.05
N THR A 107 1.71 7.92 -6.29
CA THR A 107 1.89 8.51 -7.61
C THR A 107 3.30 9.10 -7.75
N PRO A 108 4.13 8.61 -8.68
CA PRO A 108 3.96 7.38 -9.46
C PRO A 108 4.11 6.10 -8.59
N SER A 109 4.18 4.92 -9.22
CA SER A 109 4.40 3.65 -8.52
C SER A 109 5.71 3.62 -7.75
N GLU A 110 5.75 2.86 -6.67
CA GLU A 110 6.96 2.59 -5.91
C GLU A 110 7.73 1.40 -6.51
N ASN A 111 7.07 0.27 -6.73
CA ASN A 111 7.70 -0.90 -7.35
C ASN A 111 7.75 -0.74 -8.87
N HIS A 112 8.80 -1.28 -9.48
CA HIS A 112 8.94 -1.32 -10.94
C HIS A 112 8.94 -2.76 -11.45
N VAL A 113 8.62 -2.94 -12.74
CA VAL A 113 8.80 -4.22 -13.45
C VAL A 113 9.63 -3.96 -14.69
N ASP A 114 10.77 -4.63 -14.84
CA ASP A 114 11.72 -4.43 -15.94
C ASP A 114 12.12 -2.94 -16.13
N GLY A 115 12.29 -2.23 -15.03
CA GLY A 115 12.62 -0.79 -15.00
C GLY A 115 11.44 0.14 -15.32
N LYS A 116 10.25 -0.40 -15.59
CA LYS A 116 9.05 0.39 -15.88
C LYS A 116 8.35 0.83 -14.60
N GLU A 117 8.19 2.15 -14.48
CA GLU A 117 7.31 2.82 -13.53
C GLU A 117 5.87 2.90 -14.08
N TYR A 118 4.89 2.76 -13.20
CA TYR A 118 3.46 2.92 -13.47
C TYR A 118 2.94 4.24 -12.89
N PRO A 119 1.89 4.86 -13.49
CA PRO A 119 1.40 6.15 -13.04
C PRO A 119 0.74 6.15 -11.64
N LEU A 120 0.27 4.99 -11.16
CA LEU A 120 -0.30 4.83 -9.82
C LEU A 120 -0.06 3.39 -9.33
N GLU A 121 0.22 3.24 -8.03
CA GLU A 121 0.26 1.95 -7.34
C GLU A 121 -0.60 2.02 -6.07
N ALA A 122 -1.42 1.00 -5.83
CA ALA A 122 -2.18 0.86 -4.58
C ALA A 122 -1.57 -0.22 -3.70
N HIS A 123 -1.47 0.04 -2.39
CA HIS A 123 -0.97 -0.91 -1.38
C HIS A 123 -2.06 -1.28 -0.40
N PHE A 124 -2.40 -2.56 -0.35
CA PHE A 124 -3.34 -3.15 0.61
C PHE A 124 -2.56 -3.73 1.77
N VAL A 125 -2.62 -3.07 2.93
CA VAL A 125 -1.81 -3.41 4.10
C VAL A 125 -2.60 -4.30 5.04
N HIS A 126 -2.05 -5.48 5.29
CA HIS A 126 -2.64 -6.50 6.15
C HIS A 126 -1.74 -6.82 7.32
N VAL A 127 -2.35 -7.32 8.41
CA VAL A 127 -1.63 -7.76 9.60
C VAL A 127 -2.21 -9.06 10.15
N ASP A 128 -1.34 -9.98 10.56
CA ASP A 128 -1.76 -11.20 11.26
C ASP A 128 -1.98 -10.96 12.77
N LYS A 129 -2.42 -11.98 13.49
CA LYS A 129 -2.74 -11.90 14.93
C LYS A 129 -1.55 -11.55 15.83
N VAL A 130 -0.31 -11.66 15.33
CA VAL A 130 0.91 -11.39 16.09
C VAL A 130 1.69 -10.17 15.58
N GLY A 131 1.14 -9.46 14.59
CA GLY A 131 1.71 -8.20 14.09
C GLY A 131 2.58 -8.31 12.83
N HIS A 132 2.69 -9.49 12.19
CA HIS A 132 3.41 -9.57 10.92
C HIS A 132 2.59 -8.94 9.80
N LEU A 133 3.29 -8.29 8.87
CA LEU A 133 2.66 -7.57 7.78
C LEU A 133 2.70 -8.36 6.46
N ALA A 134 1.68 -8.13 5.66
CA ALA A 134 1.64 -8.48 4.25
C ALA A 134 1.06 -7.30 3.46
N VAL A 135 1.69 -6.98 2.34
CA VAL A 135 1.24 -5.92 1.42
C VAL A 135 0.95 -6.54 0.07
N VAL A 136 -0.30 -6.38 -0.39
CA VAL A 136 -0.66 -6.64 -1.78
C VAL A 136 -0.54 -5.33 -2.54
N ALA A 137 0.24 -5.33 -3.63
CA ALA A 137 0.43 -4.17 -4.47
C ALA A 137 -0.25 -4.36 -5.83
N VAL A 138 -0.96 -3.33 -6.28
CA VAL A 138 -1.65 -3.33 -7.58
C VAL A 138 -1.19 -2.12 -8.39
N PHE A 139 -0.65 -2.39 -9.57
CA PHE A 139 -0.29 -1.36 -10.54
C PHE A 139 -1.51 -0.90 -11.34
N PHE A 140 -1.52 0.39 -11.68
CA PHE A 140 -2.46 0.96 -12.63
C PHE A 140 -1.70 1.48 -13.84
N LYS A 141 -2.04 1.01 -15.04
CA LYS A 141 -1.49 1.53 -16.30
C LYS A 141 -2.42 2.57 -16.91
N LEU A 142 -1.88 3.48 -17.73
CA LEU A 142 -2.72 4.39 -18.50
C LEU A 142 -3.70 3.62 -19.40
N GLY A 143 -4.96 4.03 -19.36
CA GLY A 143 -6.05 3.43 -20.11
C GLY A 143 -7.37 4.14 -19.83
N ASP A 144 -8.46 3.37 -19.82
CA ASP A 144 -9.78 3.89 -19.48
C ASP A 144 -9.86 4.32 -18.01
N ALA A 145 -10.75 5.28 -17.74
CA ALA A 145 -11.02 5.74 -16.38
C ALA A 145 -11.56 4.59 -15.53
N ASN A 146 -10.98 4.42 -14.34
CA ASN A 146 -11.41 3.40 -13.41
C ASN A 146 -12.64 3.89 -12.61
N PRO A 147 -13.80 3.22 -12.71
CA PRO A 147 -15.02 3.67 -12.06
C PRO A 147 -14.93 3.60 -10.53
N ASP A 148 -14.12 2.71 -9.98
CA ASP A 148 -13.93 2.55 -8.54
C ASP A 148 -13.01 3.63 -7.96
N LEU A 149 -11.94 3.98 -8.67
CA LEU A 149 -11.13 5.16 -8.32
C LEU A 149 -11.96 6.45 -8.38
N ALA A 150 -12.90 6.57 -9.32
CA ALA A 150 -13.78 7.74 -9.40
C ALA A 150 -14.64 7.94 -8.14
N LYS A 151 -15.05 6.85 -7.46
CA LYS A 151 -15.78 6.93 -6.18
C LYS A 151 -14.91 7.55 -5.08
N LEU A 152 -13.61 7.24 -5.06
CA LEU A 152 -12.65 7.82 -4.12
C LEU A 152 -12.36 9.28 -4.46
N LEU A 153 -12.08 9.57 -5.74
CA LEU A 153 -11.71 10.89 -6.23
C LEU A 153 -12.83 11.93 -6.07
N ALA A 154 -14.09 11.50 -6.05
CA ALA A 154 -15.23 12.36 -5.74
C ALA A 154 -15.25 12.91 -4.29
N ASN A 155 -14.38 12.39 -3.42
CA ASN A 155 -14.33 12.70 -2.00
C ASN A 155 -12.91 13.02 -1.51
N ILE A 156 -11.99 13.48 -2.38
CA ILE A 156 -10.61 13.82 -1.98
C ILE A 156 -10.64 14.83 -0.83
N PRO A 157 -10.18 14.45 0.37
CA PRO A 157 -10.11 15.37 1.50
C PRO A 157 -8.91 16.31 1.32
N THR A 158 -8.98 17.49 1.95
CA THR A 158 -7.79 18.32 2.12
C THR A 158 -6.81 17.62 3.06
N LYS A 159 -5.55 18.05 3.06
CA LYS A 159 -4.53 17.55 3.98
C LYS A 159 -5.02 17.55 5.45
N ASP A 160 -4.70 16.48 6.16
CA ASP A 160 -5.03 16.16 7.55
C ASP A 160 -6.54 16.06 7.84
N GLN A 161 -7.36 15.82 6.80
CA GLN A 161 -8.79 15.55 6.94
C GLN A 161 -9.17 14.14 6.52
N ASP A 162 -10.17 13.60 7.21
CA ASP A 162 -10.85 12.34 6.90
C ASP A 162 -12.29 12.64 6.48
N VAL A 163 -12.68 12.13 5.31
CA VAL A 163 -14.00 12.37 4.71
C VAL A 163 -14.67 11.03 4.39
N ALA A 164 -15.93 10.89 4.79
CA ALA A 164 -16.74 9.74 4.43
C ALA A 164 -16.95 9.67 2.90
N ILE A 165 -16.78 8.47 2.33
CA ILE A 165 -17.00 8.23 0.91
C ILE A 165 -18.50 8.11 0.68
N LYS A 166 -19.07 8.97 -0.19
CA LYS A 166 -20.52 9.00 -0.47
C LYS A 166 -21.07 7.66 -0.97
N VAL A 167 -20.28 6.95 -1.77
CA VAL A 167 -20.61 5.62 -2.29
C VAL A 167 -19.52 4.67 -1.80
N PRO A 168 -19.78 3.89 -0.74
CA PRO A 168 -18.81 2.95 -0.20
C PRO A 168 -18.25 2.03 -1.30
N LEU A 169 -16.94 1.81 -1.27
CA LEU A 169 -16.23 1.00 -2.23
C LEU A 169 -16.00 -0.41 -1.66
N ASP A 170 -16.25 -1.46 -2.42
CA ASP A 170 -15.95 -2.83 -1.96
C ASP A 170 -14.44 -2.98 -1.75
N ALA A 171 -14.03 -3.68 -0.69
CA ALA A 171 -12.63 -3.73 -0.27
C ALA A 171 -11.72 -4.40 -1.33
N ASP A 172 -12.27 -5.22 -2.21
CA ASP A 172 -11.57 -5.93 -3.29
C ASP A 172 -11.75 -5.27 -4.66
N ALA A 173 -12.49 -4.18 -4.77
CA ALA A 173 -12.89 -3.58 -6.06
C ALA A 173 -11.72 -3.20 -6.97
N LEU A 174 -10.56 -2.93 -6.38
CA LEU A 174 -9.34 -2.57 -7.12
C LEU A 174 -8.37 -3.74 -7.29
N ILE A 175 -8.65 -4.92 -6.72
CA ILE A 175 -7.86 -6.13 -6.92
C ILE A 175 -8.25 -6.75 -8.28
N PRO A 176 -7.29 -6.97 -9.20
CA PRO A 176 -7.58 -7.63 -10.47
C PRO A 176 -8.15 -9.04 -10.31
N SER A 177 -8.89 -9.50 -11.34
CA SER A 177 -9.47 -10.85 -11.35
C SER A 177 -8.40 -11.94 -11.43
N ASP A 178 -7.35 -11.69 -12.23
CA ASP A 178 -6.15 -12.52 -12.23
C ASP A 178 -5.25 -12.08 -11.08
N LYS A 179 -4.95 -13.02 -10.19
CA LYS A 179 -4.25 -12.78 -8.92
C LYS A 179 -2.86 -13.40 -8.93
N ASP A 180 -2.36 -13.80 -10.09
CA ASP A 180 -0.95 -14.18 -10.24
C ASP A 180 -0.06 -13.02 -9.83
N TYR A 181 1.02 -13.33 -9.10
CA TYR A 181 1.77 -12.32 -8.38
C TYR A 181 3.27 -12.63 -8.34
N TYR A 182 4.05 -11.57 -8.11
CA TYR A 182 5.42 -11.64 -7.65
C TYR A 182 5.45 -11.64 -6.13
N ARG A 183 6.35 -12.42 -5.53
CA ARG A 183 6.55 -12.49 -4.08
C ARG A 183 7.98 -12.22 -3.71
N PHE A 184 8.18 -11.35 -2.72
CA PHE A 184 9.48 -11.14 -2.10
C PHE A 184 9.36 -10.73 -0.63
N ASN A 185 10.46 -10.87 0.11
CA ASN A 185 10.59 -10.34 1.46
C ASN A 185 11.09 -8.89 1.39
N GLY A 186 10.37 -7.99 2.02
CA GLY A 186 10.63 -6.55 1.92
C GLY A 186 10.45 -5.81 3.23
N SER A 187 10.21 -4.51 3.12
CA SER A 187 9.92 -3.60 4.22
C SER A 187 8.65 -2.79 3.99
N LEU A 188 8.26 -1.99 4.98
CA LEU A 188 7.45 -0.79 4.71
C LEU A 188 8.24 0.17 3.81
N THR A 189 7.55 0.91 2.94
CA THR A 189 8.14 1.92 2.04
C THR A 189 8.14 3.32 2.63
N THR A 190 7.61 3.49 3.83
CA THR A 190 7.65 4.72 4.62
C THR A 190 8.34 4.47 5.96
N PRO A 191 8.87 5.50 6.65
CA PRO A 191 9.39 5.34 7.99
C PRO A 191 8.38 4.64 8.92
N PRO A 192 8.83 3.70 9.79
CA PRO A 192 10.23 3.39 10.11
C PRO A 192 10.93 2.40 9.16
N CYS A 193 10.35 2.07 8.01
CA CYS A 193 10.88 1.14 7.01
C CYS A 193 11.17 -0.28 7.55
N SER A 194 10.33 -0.75 8.47
CA SER A 194 10.47 -2.06 9.11
C SER A 194 10.48 -3.20 8.10
N GLU A 195 11.49 -4.08 8.18
CA GLU A 195 11.63 -5.29 7.36
C GLU A 195 10.73 -6.44 7.83
N GLY A 196 10.73 -7.54 7.07
CA GLY A 196 9.93 -8.72 7.35
C GLY A 196 8.50 -8.64 6.80
N VAL A 197 8.26 -7.70 5.88
CA VAL A 197 6.98 -7.52 5.20
C VAL A 197 6.89 -8.46 4.01
N ARG A 198 5.79 -9.22 3.91
CA ARG A 198 5.51 -10.04 2.73
C ARG A 198 4.96 -9.16 1.62
N TRP A 199 5.70 -8.99 0.53
CA TRP A 199 5.22 -8.29 -0.65
C TRP A 199 4.62 -9.27 -1.65
N LEU A 200 3.43 -8.93 -2.14
CA LEU A 200 2.63 -9.67 -3.10
C LEU A 200 2.21 -8.70 -4.22
N VAL A 201 3.03 -8.55 -5.26
CA VAL A 201 2.78 -7.60 -6.35
C VAL A 201 1.99 -8.30 -7.44
N ILE A 202 0.73 -7.93 -7.63
CA ILE A 202 -0.14 -8.54 -8.65
C ILE A 202 0.42 -8.22 -10.05
N LYS A 203 0.52 -9.24 -10.91
CA LYS A 203 1.04 -9.11 -12.28
C LYS A 203 0.07 -8.36 -13.18
N GLU A 204 -1.22 -8.67 -13.08
CA GLU A 204 -2.26 -8.00 -13.85
C GLU A 204 -2.45 -6.56 -13.34
N THR A 205 -2.55 -5.62 -14.27
CA THR A 205 -2.67 -4.19 -13.98
C THR A 205 -4.12 -3.75 -14.07
N GLN A 206 -4.56 -2.88 -13.17
CA GLN A 206 -5.76 -2.08 -13.42
C GLN A 206 -5.49 -0.95 -14.43
N THR A 207 -6.53 -0.29 -14.91
CA THR A 207 -6.40 0.92 -15.74
C THR A 207 -6.65 2.18 -14.94
N ILE A 208 -6.07 3.30 -15.37
CA ILE A 208 -6.36 4.65 -14.86
C ILE A 208 -6.29 5.66 -16.00
N SER A 209 -7.18 6.65 -16.03
CA SER A 209 -7.12 7.71 -17.05
C SER A 209 -6.09 8.79 -16.71
N PRO A 210 -5.56 9.51 -17.71
CA PRO A 210 -4.65 10.65 -17.46
C PRO A 210 -5.22 11.71 -16.52
N GLU A 211 -6.54 11.93 -16.54
CA GLU A 211 -7.24 12.87 -15.65
C GLU A 211 -7.21 12.38 -14.20
N GLN A 212 -7.50 11.10 -13.98
CA GLN A 212 -7.44 10.52 -12.63
C GLN A 212 -6.02 10.55 -12.06
N VAL A 213 -5.00 10.28 -12.88
CA VAL A 213 -3.59 10.41 -12.45
C VAL A 213 -3.30 11.84 -11.98
N LYS A 214 -3.77 12.86 -12.72
CA LYS A 214 -3.59 14.27 -12.33
C LYS A 214 -4.29 14.61 -11.01
N GLU A 215 -5.47 14.04 -10.75
CA GLU A 215 -6.19 14.28 -9.50
C GLU A 215 -5.47 13.66 -8.30
N PHE A 216 -4.99 12.42 -8.43
CA PHE A 216 -4.17 11.77 -7.40
C PHE A 216 -2.85 12.54 -7.17
N ALA A 217 -2.11 12.86 -8.24
CA ALA A 217 -0.85 13.58 -8.14
C ALA A 217 -1.04 15.00 -7.56
N LYS A 218 -2.18 15.66 -7.82
CA LYS A 218 -2.52 16.94 -7.20
C LYS A 218 -2.77 16.80 -5.69
N ALA A 219 -3.35 15.69 -5.26
CA ALA A 219 -3.69 15.45 -3.86
C ALA A 219 -2.48 15.00 -3.02
N MET A 220 -1.57 14.23 -3.61
CA MET A 220 -0.48 13.54 -2.89
C MET A 220 0.94 14.01 -3.28
N GLY A 221 1.10 14.66 -4.44
CA GLY A 221 2.42 14.96 -4.99
C GLY A 221 3.14 13.72 -5.52
N GLN A 222 4.47 13.80 -5.61
CA GLN A 222 5.32 12.63 -5.81
C GLN A 222 5.61 12.00 -4.45
N ASN A 223 4.95 10.88 -4.17
CA ASN A 223 5.00 10.22 -2.87
C ASN A 223 5.58 8.80 -2.96
N ASN A 224 6.46 8.54 -3.93
CA ASN A 224 7.13 7.26 -4.10
C ASN A 224 8.56 7.30 -3.54
N ARG A 225 8.91 6.32 -2.70
CA ARG A 225 10.29 6.10 -2.27
C ARG A 225 11.11 5.56 -3.46
N PRO A 226 12.37 5.98 -3.63
CA PRO A 226 13.25 5.40 -4.65
C PRO A 226 13.42 3.88 -4.52
N ILE A 227 13.63 3.20 -5.64
CA ILE A 227 13.95 1.76 -5.71
C ILE A 227 15.14 1.41 -4.81
N GLN A 228 14.99 0.33 -4.05
CA GLN A 228 16.00 -0.17 -3.15
C GLN A 228 16.74 -1.38 -3.77
N PRO A 229 18.03 -1.60 -3.46
CA PRO A 229 18.79 -2.72 -3.98
C PRO A 229 18.16 -4.07 -3.63
N LEU A 230 18.11 -5.00 -4.59
CA LEU A 230 17.59 -6.35 -4.35
C LEU A 230 18.43 -7.12 -3.31
N ASN A 231 19.73 -6.84 -3.24
CA ASN A 231 20.70 -7.52 -2.37
C ASN A 231 20.63 -9.04 -2.54
N ALA A 232 20.60 -9.81 -1.44
CA ALA A 232 20.62 -11.28 -1.47
C ALA A 232 19.23 -11.91 -1.72
N ARG A 233 18.20 -11.10 -1.96
CA ARG A 233 16.82 -11.57 -2.09
C ARG A 233 16.59 -12.20 -3.46
N MET A 234 15.65 -13.12 -3.51
CA MET A 234 15.05 -13.60 -4.75
C MET A 234 13.60 -13.14 -4.81
N ILE A 235 13.15 -12.86 -6.03
CA ILE A 235 11.75 -12.62 -6.34
C ILE A 235 11.19 -13.93 -6.87
N LEU A 236 10.03 -14.35 -6.37
CA LEU A 236 9.34 -15.55 -6.83
C LEU A 236 8.17 -15.14 -7.73
N ALA A 237 7.87 -15.92 -8.75
CA ALA A 237 6.67 -15.78 -9.55
C ALA A 237 5.97 -17.13 -9.72
N GLN A 238 4.65 -17.10 -9.85
CA GLN A 238 3.85 -18.28 -10.17
C GLN A 238 4.38 -18.96 -11.45
N GLN A 239 4.63 -20.27 -11.36
CA GLN A 239 4.81 -21.19 -12.49
C GLN A 239 3.48 -21.45 -13.22
#